data_AF-A0A1V4YTZ6-F1
#
_entry.id   AF-A0A1V4YTZ6-F1
#
_cell.length_a   1.000
_cell.length_b   1.000
_cell.length_c   1.000
_cell.angle_alpha   90.00
_cell.angle_beta   90.00
_cell.angle_gamma   90.00
#
_symmetry.space_group_name_H-M   'P 1'
#
loop_
_entity.id
_entity.type
_entity.pdbx_description
1 polymer ?
#
loop_
_entity_poly.entity_id
_entity_poly.type
_entity_poly.pdbx_seq_one_letter_code
_entity_poly.pdbx_strand_id
1 'polypeptide(L)'
;MSGKKRAGSCRQCGNCCRDFIIDVRIGDVTDFEFTDYLQWINCHENVRADIKNFKRREVELLIKTPCKYLVDNGDGKFSCAIQDSKPEICKRYPEEDYDDEISRKCGFRFVDVPERRD
;
A
#
# COMPACT_ATOMS: atom_id res chain seq x y z
N MET A 1 23.19 -8.54 -0.56
CA MET A 1 22.09 -7.63 -0.21
C MET A 1 21.65 -8.00 1.19
N SER A 2 21.88 -7.12 2.17
CA SER A 2 21.37 -7.33 3.54
C SER A 2 19.83 -7.33 3.46
N GLY A 3 19.23 -8.52 3.48
CA GLY A 3 17.78 -8.66 3.39
C GLY A 3 17.18 -8.40 4.77
N LYS A 4 16.46 -7.29 4.93
CA LYS A 4 15.69 -7.07 6.16
C LYS A 4 14.54 -8.09 6.24
N LYS A 5 14.28 -8.64 7.43
CA LYS A 5 13.15 -9.53 7.70
C LYS A 5 12.04 -8.79 8.42
N ARG A 6 10.80 -9.00 7.97
CA ARG A 6 9.59 -8.50 8.63
C ARG A 6 9.34 -9.25 9.94
N ALA A 7 9.13 -8.51 11.02
CA ALA A 7 8.81 -9.01 12.36
C ALA A 7 7.66 -8.20 12.99
N GLY A 8 7.02 -8.75 14.02
CA GLY A 8 5.89 -8.12 14.70
C GLY A 8 4.55 -8.74 14.34
N SER A 9 3.46 -8.05 14.67
CA SER A 9 2.08 -8.52 14.44
C SER A 9 1.17 -7.36 14.04
N CYS A 10 0.07 -7.70 13.36
CA CYS A 10 -0.94 -6.73 12.96
C CYS A 10 -1.56 -6.05 14.18
N ARG A 11 -1.51 -4.72 14.25
CA ARG A 11 -2.16 -3.91 15.30
C ARG A 11 -3.59 -3.49 14.96
N GLN A 12 -4.20 -4.07 13.94
CA GLN A 12 -5.55 -3.70 13.49
C GLN A 12 -5.65 -2.20 13.14
N CYS A 13 -4.58 -1.63 12.57
CA CYS A 13 -4.53 -0.21 12.22
C CYS A 13 -5.41 0.16 11.02
N GLY A 14 -5.75 -0.80 10.14
CA GLY A 14 -6.53 -0.59 8.92
C GLY A 14 -5.75 -0.11 7.69
N ASN A 15 -4.45 0.19 7.81
CA ASN A 15 -3.67 0.83 6.74
C ASN A 15 -3.66 0.03 5.42
N CYS A 16 -3.51 -1.30 5.48
CA CYS A 16 -3.53 -2.15 4.29
C CYS A 16 -4.88 -2.20 3.56
N CYS A 17 -5.92 -1.56 4.08
CA CYS A 17 -7.29 -1.67 3.59
C CYS A 17 -7.99 -0.31 3.44
N ARG A 18 -7.39 0.82 3.81
CA ARG A 18 -8.00 2.16 3.66
C ARG A 18 -7.61 2.85 2.36
N ASP A 19 -6.35 2.74 2.01
CA ASP A 19 -5.75 3.22 0.79
C ASP A 19 -4.58 2.30 0.42
N PHE A 20 -4.15 2.36 -0.84
CA PHE A 20 -2.96 1.65 -1.29
C PHE A 20 -2.27 2.44 -2.41
N ILE A 21 -0.97 2.19 -2.55
CA ILE A 21 -0.16 2.79 -3.61
C ILE A 21 0.15 1.72 -4.63
N ILE A 22 0.04 2.07 -5.91
CA ILE A 22 0.56 1.26 -7.01
C ILE A 22 1.63 2.04 -7.75
N ASP A 23 2.70 1.34 -8.09
CA ASP A 23 3.75 1.88 -8.95
C ASP A 23 3.37 1.61 -10.40
N VAL A 24 3.16 2.67 -11.17
CA VAL A 24 2.84 2.61 -12.59
C VAL A 24 4.04 3.11 -13.37
N ARG A 25 4.59 2.24 -14.21
CA ARG A 25 5.57 2.65 -15.22
C ARG A 25 4.83 3.18 -16.43
N ILE A 26 4.99 4.47 -16.68
CA ILE A 26 4.41 5.15 -17.81
C ILE A 26 5.24 4.83 -19.07
N GLY A 27 4.55 4.45 -20.14
CA GLY A 27 5.13 4.27 -21.48
C GLY A 27 5.52 5.60 -22.13
N ASP A 28 5.56 5.65 -23.45
CA ASP A 28 5.78 6.91 -24.19
C ASP A 28 4.46 7.70 -24.32
N VAL A 29 3.90 8.15 -23.19
CA VAL A 29 2.78 9.10 -23.18
C VAL A 29 3.24 10.43 -22.59
N THR A 30 2.64 11.50 -23.07
CA THR A 30 2.88 12.87 -22.59
C THR A 30 2.21 13.11 -21.23
N ASP A 31 2.66 14.14 -20.51
CA ASP A 31 2.06 14.55 -19.23
C ASP A 31 0.55 14.88 -19.38
N PHE A 32 0.16 15.44 -20.52
CA PHE A 32 -1.24 15.74 -20.83
C PHE A 32 -2.07 14.46 -20.95
N GLU A 33 -1.62 13.49 -21.75
CA GLU A 33 -2.29 12.20 -21.90
C GLU A 33 -2.40 11.46 -20.57
N PHE A 34 -1.34 11.50 -19.75
CA PHE A 34 -1.39 10.88 -18.42
C PHE A 34 -2.41 11.54 -17.49
N THR A 35 -2.53 12.87 -17.55
CA THR A 35 -3.54 13.61 -16.78
C THR A 35 -4.96 13.22 -17.21
N ASP A 36 -5.20 13.06 -18.51
CA ASP A 36 -6.48 12.62 -19.06
C ASP A 36 -6.83 11.17 -18.61
N TYR A 37 -5.83 10.26 -18.62
CA TYR A 37 -5.99 8.92 -18.06
C TYR A 37 -6.38 8.94 -16.57
N LEU A 38 -5.77 9.82 -15.77
CA LEU A 38 -6.10 9.94 -14.36
C LEU A 38 -7.53 10.45 -14.16
N GLN A 39 -7.97 11.41 -14.97
CA GLN A 39 -9.36 11.89 -14.96
C GLN A 39 -10.34 10.76 -15.30
N TRP A 40 -10.04 9.99 -16.35
CA TRP A 40 -10.85 8.83 -16.75
C TRP A 40 -10.96 7.77 -15.64
N ILE A 41 -9.86 7.44 -14.95
CA ILE A 41 -9.88 6.53 -13.78
C ILE A 41 -10.83 7.06 -12.70
N ASN A 42 -10.75 8.37 -12.41
CA ASN A 42 -11.56 9.03 -11.38
C ASN A 42 -13.05 9.20 -11.74
N CYS A 43 -13.44 8.94 -12.99
CA CYS A 43 -14.86 8.90 -13.38
C CYS A 43 -15.59 7.63 -12.92
N HIS A 44 -14.87 6.60 -12.44
CA HIS A 44 -15.47 5.34 -12.02
C HIS A 44 -15.96 5.39 -10.57
N GLU A 45 -17.06 4.69 -10.29
CA GLU A 45 -17.66 4.68 -8.96
C GLU A 45 -16.68 4.14 -7.90
N ASN A 46 -16.57 4.84 -6.78
CA ASN A 46 -15.70 4.48 -5.66
C ASN A 46 -14.21 4.41 -6.01
N VAL A 47 -13.76 5.00 -7.13
CA VAL A 47 -12.34 5.10 -7.48
C VAL A 47 -11.87 6.54 -7.28
N ARG A 48 -10.81 6.72 -6.50
CA ARG A 48 -10.07 7.99 -6.43
C ARG A 48 -8.58 7.71 -6.46
N ALA A 49 -7.91 8.17 -7.50
CA ALA A 49 -6.47 8.09 -7.69
C ALA A 49 -5.86 9.50 -7.67
N ASP A 50 -4.83 9.68 -6.85
CA ASP A 50 -4.02 10.89 -6.79
C ASP A 50 -2.55 10.54 -7.09
N ILE A 51 -1.78 11.45 -7.71
CA ILE A 51 -0.33 11.26 -7.88
C ILE A 51 0.35 11.56 -6.55
N LYS A 52 1.01 10.55 -5.96
CA LYS A 52 1.84 10.72 -4.75
C LYS A 52 3.25 11.18 -5.12
N ASN A 53 3.80 10.60 -6.18
CA ASN A 53 5.16 10.90 -6.65
C ASN A 53 5.24 10.73 -8.16
N PHE A 54 6.04 11.56 -8.81
CA PHE A 54 6.34 11.45 -10.23
C PHE A 54 7.85 11.57 -10.40
N LYS A 55 8.51 10.48 -10.78
CA LYS A 55 9.96 10.45 -11.02
C LYS A 55 10.24 9.83 -12.39
N ARG A 56 10.67 10.67 -13.33
CA ARG A 56 10.99 10.27 -14.72
C ARG A 56 9.79 9.64 -15.43
N ARG A 57 9.66 8.31 -15.39
CA ARG A 57 8.59 7.52 -16.02
C ARG A 57 7.91 6.58 -15.03
N GLU A 58 8.16 6.78 -13.74
CA GLU A 58 7.55 6.01 -12.65
C GLU A 58 6.64 6.95 -11.87
N VAL A 59 5.39 6.52 -11.72
CA VAL A 59 4.38 7.24 -10.97
C VAL A 59 3.85 6.37 -9.85
N GLU A 60 3.93 6.90 -8.63
CA GLU A 60 3.25 6.34 -7.48
C GLU A 60 1.81 6.88 -7.48
N LEU A 61 0.83 6.05 -7.83
CA LEU A 61 -0.58 6.40 -7.71
C LEU A 61 -1.11 5.98 -6.35
N LEU A 62 -1.64 6.94 -5.60
CA LEU A 62 -2.37 6.70 -4.35
C LEU A 62 -3.84 6.46 -4.68
N ILE A 63 -4.32 5.25 -4.44
CA ILE A 63 -5.72 4.86 -4.59
C ILE A 63 -6.42 4.98 -3.24
N LYS A 64 -7.33 5.96 -3.12
CA LYS A 64 -8.13 6.27 -1.92
C LYS A 64 -9.48 5.56 -1.95
N THR A 65 -9.44 4.26 -2.21
CA THR A 65 -10.62 3.40 -2.22
C THR A 65 -10.47 2.36 -1.12
N PRO A 66 -11.25 2.46 -0.03
CA PRO A 66 -11.23 1.45 1.02
C PRO A 66 -11.61 0.08 0.47
N CYS A 67 -10.93 -0.96 0.95
CA CYS A 67 -11.28 -2.34 0.67
C CYS A 67 -12.71 -2.61 1.15
N LYS A 68 -13.53 -3.24 0.30
CA LYS A 68 -14.91 -3.63 0.64
C LYS A 68 -15.03 -4.59 1.84
N TYR A 69 -13.93 -5.22 2.25
CA TYR A 69 -13.88 -6.11 3.42
C TYR A 69 -13.29 -5.44 4.67
N LEU A 70 -13.01 -4.13 4.62
CA LEU A 70 -12.62 -3.34 5.78
C LEU A 70 -13.81 -3.24 6.75
N VAL A 71 -13.57 -3.56 8.01
CA VAL A 71 -14.54 -3.41 9.09
C VAL A 71 -13.97 -2.43 10.11
N ASP A 72 -14.68 -1.35 10.39
CA ASP A 72 -14.40 -0.44 11.50
C ASP A 72 -15.05 -1.00 12.77
N ASN A 73 -14.26 -1.24 13.82
CA ASN A 73 -14.77 -1.81 15.07
C ASN A 73 -15.23 -0.73 16.07
N GLY A 74 -15.08 0.56 15.75
CA GLY A 74 -15.55 1.67 16.58
C GLY A 74 -14.65 2.09 17.75
N ASP A 75 -13.58 1.36 18.04
CA ASP A 75 -12.57 1.67 19.07
C ASP A 75 -11.26 2.25 18.47
N GLY A 76 -11.33 2.70 17.22
CA GLY A 76 -10.16 3.11 16.44
C GLY A 76 -9.36 1.95 15.85
N LYS A 77 -9.83 0.70 16.01
CA LYS A 77 -9.26 -0.47 15.34
C LYS A 77 -10.11 -0.92 14.18
N PHE A 78 -9.44 -1.57 13.24
CA PHE A 78 -9.99 -2.09 12.01
C PHE A 78 -9.70 -3.58 11.86
N SER A 79 -10.69 -4.31 11.39
CA SER A 79 -10.55 -5.73 11.06
C SER A 79 -10.82 -5.98 9.58
N CYS A 80 -10.57 -7.21 9.12
CA CYS A 80 -10.86 -7.63 7.77
C CYS A 80 -11.86 -8.78 7.82
N ALA A 81 -12.99 -8.62 7.15
CA ALA A 81 -14.07 -9.61 7.14
C ALA A 81 -13.66 -10.97 6.53
N ILE A 82 -12.57 -10.99 5.74
CA ILE A 82 -12.02 -12.20 5.10
C ILE A 82 -10.63 -12.56 5.64
N GLN A 83 -10.37 -12.32 6.93
CA GLN A 83 -9.04 -12.46 7.55
C GLN A 83 -8.32 -13.76 7.19
N ASP A 84 -9.01 -14.90 7.25
CA ASP A 84 -8.41 -16.22 7.01
C ASP A 84 -8.20 -16.53 5.53
N SER A 85 -9.01 -15.96 4.65
CA SER A 85 -8.94 -16.11 3.18
C SER A 85 -8.31 -14.91 2.47
N LYS A 86 -7.59 -14.06 3.22
CA LYS A 86 -6.86 -12.92 2.67
C LYS A 86 -5.96 -13.35 1.51
N PRO A 87 -5.94 -12.60 0.40
CA PRO A 87 -4.93 -12.77 -0.64
C PRO A 87 -3.52 -12.65 -0.06
N GLU A 88 -2.56 -13.40 -0.61
CA GLU A 88 -1.17 -13.42 -0.10
C GLU A 88 -0.52 -12.04 -0.09
N ILE A 89 -0.84 -11.18 -1.05
CA ILE A 89 -0.33 -9.80 -1.06
C ILE A 89 -0.79 -8.99 0.16
N CYS A 90 -2.04 -9.18 0.62
CA CYS A 90 -2.55 -8.53 1.82
C CYS A 90 -1.85 -9.04 3.10
N LYS A 91 -1.46 -10.33 3.13
CA LYS A 91 -0.71 -10.92 4.25
C LYS A 91 0.72 -10.38 4.33
N ARG A 92 1.28 -9.98 3.18
CA ARG A 92 2.63 -9.44 3.08
C ARG A 92 2.76 -7.97 3.48
N TYR A 93 1.67 -7.20 3.55
CA TYR A 93 1.73 -5.80 3.98
C TYR A 93 2.14 -5.60 5.46
N PRO A 94 2.97 -4.59 5.77
CA PRO A 94 3.80 -3.85 4.83
C PRO A 94 4.91 -4.77 4.29
N GLU A 95 5.25 -4.65 3.01
CA GLU A 95 6.27 -5.53 2.38
C GLU A 95 7.70 -5.06 2.69
N GLU A 96 7.88 -3.76 2.91
CA GLU A 96 9.15 -3.12 3.25
C GLU A 96 8.96 -1.93 4.21
N ASP A 97 10.09 -1.36 4.64
CA ASP A 97 10.09 -0.15 5.46
C ASP A 97 9.93 1.07 4.54
N TYR A 98 8.68 1.49 4.37
CA TYR A 98 8.30 2.63 3.54
C TYR A 98 8.70 4.00 4.15
N ASP A 99 9.33 4.00 5.33
CA ASP A 99 9.79 5.18 6.08
C ASP A 99 8.69 6.22 6.39
N ASP A 100 7.42 5.86 6.24
CA ASP A 100 6.30 6.74 6.48
C ASP A 100 5.65 6.48 7.85
N GLU A 101 5.00 7.51 8.40
CA GLU A 101 4.36 7.44 9.73
C GLU A 101 3.23 6.40 9.78
N ILE A 102 2.57 6.16 8.65
CA ILE A 102 1.42 5.26 8.53
C ILE A 102 1.90 3.82 8.64
N SER A 103 2.89 3.39 7.86
CA SER A 103 3.46 2.04 7.93
C SER A 103 4.03 1.70 9.32
N ARG A 104 4.67 2.68 10.00
CA ARG A 104 5.19 2.52 11.37
C ARG A 104 4.11 2.24 12.42
N LYS A 105 2.88 2.71 12.22
CA LYS A 105 1.75 2.44 13.12
C LYS A 105 1.11 1.04 12.91
N CYS A 106 1.53 0.30 11.88
CA CYS A 106 0.96 -1.01 11.55
C CYS A 106 1.29 -2.12 12.55
N GLY A 107 2.41 -2.00 13.27
CA GLY A 107 2.91 -2.98 14.24
C GLY A 107 3.94 -3.96 13.68
N PHE A 108 4.16 -3.94 12.37
CA PHE A 108 5.28 -4.63 11.73
C PHE A 108 6.51 -3.73 11.68
N ARG A 109 7.69 -4.34 11.74
CA ARG A 109 9.01 -3.70 11.65
C ARG A 109 9.96 -4.55 10.80
N PHE A 110 11.00 -3.93 10.28
CA PHE A 110 12.00 -4.58 9.41
C PHE A 110 13.36 -4.59 10.09
N VAL A 111 13.84 -5.78 10.44
CA VAL A 111 15.10 -5.97 11.17
C VAL A 111 16.15 -6.55 10.24
N ASP A 112 17.40 -6.12 10.39
CA ASP A 112 18.51 -6.69 9.63
C ASP A 112 18.68 -8.17 9.97
N VAL A 113 18.89 -8.99 8.94
CA VAL A 113 19.25 -10.39 9.12
C VAL A 113 20.78 -10.47 9.13
N PRO A 114 21.42 -10.95 10.22
CA PRO A 114 22.86 -11.12 10.23
C PRO A 114 23.27 -12.05 9.09
N GLU A 115 24.26 -11.63 8.29
CA GLU A 115 24.89 -12.54 7.33
C GLU A 115 25.46 -13.73 8.13
N ARG A 116 24.94 -14.93 7.87
CA ARG A 116 25.57 -16.15 8.38
C ARG A 116 26.95 -16.22 7.76
N ARG A 117 27.99 -16.01 8.58
CA ARG A 117 29.34 -16.43 8.26
C ARG A 117 29.40 -17.91 8.56
N ASP A 118 29.23 -18.72 7.51
CA ASP A 118 29.57 -20.14 7.54
C ASP A 118 31.09 -20.33 7.55
#